data_AF-A0A382PW40-F1
#
_entry.id   AF-A0A382PW40-F1
#
_cell.length_a   1.000
_cell.length_b   1.000
_cell.length_c   1.000
_cell.angle_alpha   90.00
_cell.angle_beta   90.00
_cell.angle_gamma   90.00
#
_symmetry.space_group_name_H-M   'P 1'
#
loop_
_entity.id
_entity.type
_entity.pdbx_description
1 polymer ?
#
loop_
_entity_poly.entity_id
_entity_poly.type
_entity_poly.pdbx_seq_one_letter_code
_entity_poly.pdbx_strand_id
1 'polypeptide(L)' 'MTSDATPPQIARSLLKEHGKDRALKVVNDGIVEAHKESDNYALSVWREVKTILQSKD' A
#
# COMPACT_ATOMS: atom_id res chain seq x y z
N MET A 1 -8.33 -6.42 11.00
CA MET A 1 -8.39 -5.11 10.31
C MET A 1 -9.49 -5.21 9.26
N THR A 2 -10.75 -5.12 9.68
CA THR A 2 -11.90 -5.10 8.75
C THR A 2 -12.11 -3.66 8.30
N SER A 3 -11.80 -3.36 7.05
CA SER A 3 -12.37 -2.25 6.29
C SER A 3 -12.06 -2.50 4.83
N ASP A 4 -13.08 -2.55 3.97
CA ASP A 4 -13.06 -2.50 2.50
C ASP A 4 -12.36 -1.24 1.95
N ALA A 5 -11.20 -0.87 2.49
CA ALA A 5 -10.45 0.28 2.04
C ALA A 5 -9.83 -0.09 0.69
N THR A 6 -10.35 0.51 -0.37
CA THR A 6 -9.83 0.36 -1.72
C THR A 6 -8.37 0.85 -1.79
N PRO A 7 -7.55 0.33 -2.73
CA PRO A 7 -6.17 0.79 -2.91
C PRO A 7 -6.01 2.33 -2.99
N PRO A 8 -6.89 3.09 -3.67
CA PRO A 8 -6.85 4.56 -3.64
C PRO A 8 -7.06 5.18 -2.26
N GLN A 9 -7.93 4.61 -1.41
CA GLN A 9 -8.16 5.09 -0.05
C GLN A 9 -6.96 4.82 0.85
N ILE A 10 -6.32 3.66 0.70
CA ILE A 10 -5.10 3.31 1.41
C ILE A 10 -3.97 4.27 1.02
N ALA A 11 -3.73 4.46 -0.29
CA ALA A 11 -2.69 5.36 -0.80
C ALA A 11 -2.86 6.80 -0.28
N ARG A 12 -4.10 7.32 -0.30
CA ARG A 12 -4.41 8.67 0.21
C ARG A 12 -4.15 8.79 1.71
N SER A 13 -4.49 7.77 2.48
CA SER A 13 -4.29 7.76 3.92
C SER A 13 -2.80 7.75 4.26
N LEU A 14 -2.03 6.88 3.61
CA LEU A 14 -0.57 6.81 3.78
C LEU A 14 0.13 8.11 3.38
N LEU A 15 -0.28 8.75 2.27
CA LEU A 15 0.26 10.05 1.87
C LEU A 15 -0.02 11.13 2.92
N LYS A 16 -1.25 11.18 3.44
CA LYS A 16 -1.65 12.16 4.45
C LYS A 16 -0.91 11.97 5.76
N GLU A 17 -0.68 10.72 6.16
CA GLU A 17 -0.09 10.39 7.46
C GLU A 17 1.45 10.49 7.46
N HIS A 18 2.10 10.11 6.36
CA HIS A 18 3.54 9.89 6.36
C HIS A 18 4.31 10.67 5.29
N GLY A 19 3.64 11.26 4.31
CA GLY A 19 4.27 11.79 3.10
C GLY A 19 4.74 10.68 2.15
N LYS A 20 5.12 11.05 0.91
CA LYS A 20 5.37 10.10 -0.21
C LYS A 20 6.45 9.07 0.11
N ASP A 21 7.60 9.48 0.61
CA ASP A 21 8.74 8.58 0.84
C ASP A 21 8.45 7.51 1.91
N ARG A 22 7.87 7.93 3.04
CA ARG A 22 7.50 6.99 4.11
C ARG A 22 6.31 6.13 3.72
N ALA A 23 5.35 6.66 2.96
CA ALA A 23 4.24 5.87 2.41
C ALA A 23 4.76 4.74 1.50
N LEU A 24 5.73 5.03 0.62
CA LEU A 24 6.37 4.02 -0.22
C LEU A 24 7.11 2.95 0.61
N LYS A 25 7.77 3.35 1.70
CA LYS A 25 8.39 2.39 2.63
C LYS A 25 7.36 1.43 3.23
N VAL A 26 6.26 1.95 3.78
CA VAL A 26 5.17 1.15 4.36
C VAL A 26 4.62 0.15 3.35
N VAL A 27 4.40 0.59 2.11
CA VAL A 27 3.90 -0.29 1.04
C VAL A 27 4.91 -1.39 0.69
N ASN A 28 6.20 -1.08 0.60
CA ASN A 28 7.22 -2.11 0.35
C ASN A 28 7.29 -3.13 1.49
N ASP A 29 7.20 -2.68 2.74
CA ASP A 29 7.17 -3.58 3.91
C ASP A 29 5.92 -4.48 3.86
N GLY A 30 4.76 -3.94 3.50
CA GLY A 30 3.51 -4.70 3.30
C GLY A 30 3.59 -5.74 2.18
N ILE A 31 4.28 -5.42 1.07
CA ILE A 31 4.54 -6.39 -0.02
C ILE A 31 5.41 -7.55 0.47
N VAL A 32 6.46 -7.25 1.23
CA VAL A 32 7.37 -8.26 1.79
C VAL A 32 6.60 -9.18 2.73
N GLU A 33 5.73 -8.64 3.58
CA GLU A 33 4.95 -9.44 4.53
C GLU A 33 3.92 -10.31 3.81
N ALA A 34 3.16 -9.75 2.87
CA ALA A 34 2.20 -10.51 2.06
C ALA A 34 2.88 -11.65 1.28
N HIS A 35 4.12 -11.44 0.81
CA HIS A 35 4.90 -12.50 0.18
C HIS A 35 5.27 -13.63 1.15
N LYS A 36 5.64 -13.33 2.40
CA LYS A 36 5.96 -14.35 3.41
C LYS A 36 4.72 -15.17 3.79
N GLU A 37 3.58 -14.51 3.91
CA GLU A 37 2.31 -15.16 4.28
C GLU A 37 1.62 -15.85 3.09
N SER A 38 2.16 -15.72 1.88
CA SER A 38 1.50 -16.18 0.64
C SER A 38 0.10 -15.58 0.45
N ASP A 39 -0.15 -14.38 0.97
CA ASP A 39 -1.40 -13.64 0.82
C ASP A 39 -1.41 -12.91 -0.52
N ASN A 40 -1.91 -13.60 -1.55
CA ASN A 40 -2.00 -13.06 -2.90
C ASN A 40 -2.99 -11.88 -3.01
N TYR A 41 -3.99 -11.80 -2.14
CA TYR A 41 -4.94 -10.69 -2.15
C TYR A 41 -4.26 -9.41 -1.62
N ALA A 42 -3.64 -9.49 -0.45
CA ALA A 42 -2.88 -8.38 0.12
C ALA A 42 -1.76 -7.94 -0.82
N LEU A 43 -1.08 -8.89 -1.47
CA LEU A 43 -0.04 -8.59 -2.47
C LEU A 43 -0.59 -7.77 -3.64
N SER A 44 -1.77 -8.12 -4.15
CA SER A 44 -2.45 -7.36 -5.21
C SER A 44 -2.79 -5.95 -4.77
N VAL A 45 -3.38 -5.80 -3.58
CA VAL A 45 -3.73 -4.49 -2.99
C VAL A 45 -2.49 -3.61 -2.84
N TRP A 46 -1.41 -4.13 -2.24
CA TRP A 46 -0.19 -3.33 -2.03
C TRP A 46 0.48 -2.89 -3.32
N ARG A 47 0.47 -3.73 -4.36
CA ARG A 47 1.01 -3.37 -5.68
C ARG A 47 0.22 -2.23 -6.32
N GLU A 48 -1.11 -2.24 -6.20
CA GLU A 48 -1.94 -1.16 -6.73
C GLU A 48 -1.74 0.15 -5.95
N VAL A 49 -1.66 0.08 -4.61
CA VAL A 49 -1.30 1.23 -3.76
C VAL A 49 0.05 1.81 -4.19
N LYS A 50 1.07 0.97 -4.43
CA LYS A 50 2.39 1.39 -4.88
C LYS A 50 2.33 2.18 -6.18
N THR A 51 1.61 1.65 -7.18
CA THR A 51 1.42 2.33 -8.47
C THR A 51 0.78 3.70 -8.27
N ILE A 52 -0.27 3.80 -7.46
CA ILE A 52 -0.95 5.07 -7.19
C ILE A 52 -0.01 6.09 -6.53
N LEU A 53 0.80 5.67 -5.56
CA LEU A 53 1.77 6.53 -4.89
C LEU A 53 2.88 7.01 -5.84
N GLN A 54 3.30 6.16 -6.78
CA GLN A 54 4.33 6.51 -7.77
C GLN A 54 3.80 7.44 -8.85
N SER A 55 2.52 7.32 -9.24
CA SER A 55 1.90 8.19 -10.25
C SER A 55 1.51 9.59 -9.74
N LYS A 56 1.62 9.86 -8.44
CA LYS A 56 1.39 11.19 -7.86
C LYS A 56 2.72 11.89 -7.63
N ASP A 57 3.13 12.72 -8.58
CA ASP A 57 4.22 13.70 -8.42
C ASP A 57 3.78 14.92 -7.60
#